data_AF-A0A4Q3MM23-F1
#
_entry.id   AF-A0A4Q3MM23-F1
#
_cell.length_a   1.000
_cell.length_b   1.000
_cell.length_c   1.000
_cell.angle_alpha   90.00
_cell.angle_beta   90.00
_cell.angle_gamma   90.00
#
_symmetry.space_group_name_H-M   'P 1'
#
loop_
_entity.id
_entity.type
_entity.pdbx_description
1 polymer ?
#
loop_
_entity_poly.entity_id
_entity_poly.type
_entity_poly.pdbx_seq_one_letter_code
_entity_poly.pdbx_strand_id
1 'polypeptide(L)' 'MTARYVRIPKFCAETGYTARAVETKIHRGVWVESRQYRRAPDGCIFIDMEGFEKWVEGQKQAESDRVGIA' A
#
# COMPACT_ATOMS: atom_id res chain seq x y z
N MET A 1 -9.17 18.78 -0.37
CA MET A 1 -9.89 17.58 -0.85
C MET A 1 -8.88 16.64 -1.50
N THR A 2 -8.20 15.81 -0.71
CA THR A 2 -7.34 14.74 -1.24
C THR A 2 -8.23 13.59 -1.71
N ALA A 3 -7.93 13.01 -2.87
CA ALA A 3 -8.68 11.88 -3.39
C ALA A 3 -8.33 10.63 -2.58
N ARG A 4 -9.33 10.00 -1.96
CA ARG A 4 -9.12 8.79 -1.15
C ARG A 4 -8.55 7.63 -1.97
N TYR A 5 -9.02 7.47 -3.21
CA TYR A 5 -8.58 6.43 -4.14
C TYR A 5 -7.75 7.04 -5.26
N VAL A 6 -6.52 6.57 -5.41
CA VAL A 6 -5.59 7.05 -6.44
C VAL A 6 -5.01 5.90 -7.25
N ARG A 7 -4.71 6.14 -8.53
CA ARG A 7 -4.00 5.14 -9.36
C ARG A 7 -2.53 5.07 -8.96
N ILE A 8 -1.89 3.94 -9.26
CA ILE A 8 -0.48 3.68 -8.98
C ILE A 8 0.44 4.85 -9.40
N PRO A 9 0.33 5.46 -10.60
CA PRO A 9 1.22 6.56 -10.98
C PRO A 9 1.12 7.79 -10.06
N LYS A 10 -0.10 8.14 -9.62
CA LYS A 10 -0.32 9.25 -8.70
C LYS A 10 0.18 8.91 -7.29
N PHE A 11 -0.10 7.70 -6.82
CA PHE A 11 0.42 7.20 -5.56
C PHE A 11 1.95 7.26 -5.51
N CYS A 12 2.62 6.82 -6.58
CA CYS A 12 4.07 6.87 -6.72
C CYS A 12 4.60 8.31 -6.67
N ALA A 13 3.92 9.24 -7.33
CA ALA A 13 4.30 10.66 -7.32
C ALA A 13 4.17 11.30 -5.93
N GLU A 14 3.15 10.92 -5.15
CA GLU A 14 2.90 11.50 -3.82
C GLU A 14 3.77 10.86 -2.72
N THR A 15 4.05 9.56 -2.81
CA THR A 15 4.74 8.81 -1.75
C THR A 15 6.20 8.49 -2.04
N GLY A 16 6.66 8.66 -3.29
CA GLY A 16 8.00 8.26 -3.74
C GLY A 16 8.18 6.75 -3.96
N TYR A 17 7.12 5.95 -3.78
CA TYR A 17 7.16 4.53 -4.12
C TYR A 17 7.31 4.30 -5.61
N THR A 18 7.97 3.20 -6.00
CA THR A 18 7.96 2.75 -7.40
C THR A 18 6.73 1.88 -7.68
N ALA A 19 6.23 1.92 -8.92
CA ALA A 19 5.10 1.08 -9.34
C ALA A 19 5.41 -0.41 -9.09
N ARG A 20 6.65 -0.83 -9.36
CA ARG A 20 7.11 -2.20 -9.08
C ARG A 20 7.04 -2.57 -7.60
N ALA A 21 7.35 -1.65 -6.69
CA ALA A 21 7.25 -1.90 -5.25
C ALA A 21 5.79 -2.09 -4.83
N VAL A 22 4.87 -1.27 -5.37
CA VAL A 22 3.43 -1.40 -5.14
C VAL A 22 2.91 -2.74 -5.65
N GLU A 23 3.21 -3.09 -6.90
CA GLU A 23 2.83 -4.38 -7.50
C GLU A 23 3.40 -5.55 -6.73
N THR A 24 4.66 -5.46 -6.28
CA THR A 24 5.28 -6.51 -5.47
C THR A 24 4.57 -6.68 -4.13
N LYS A 25 4.14 -5.60 -3.46
CA LYS A 25 3.38 -5.70 -2.21
C LYS A 25 2.00 -6.31 -2.40
N ILE A 26 1.33 -5.99 -3.51
CA ILE A 26 0.06 -6.62 -3.89
C ILE A 26 0.26 -8.10 -4.21
N HIS A 27 1.26 -8.44 -5.03
CA HIS A 27 1.55 -9.80 -5.44
C HIS A 27 1.97 -10.71 -4.28
N ARG A 28 2.78 -10.19 -3.35
CA ARG A 28 3.18 -10.90 -2.12
C ARG A 28 2.07 -11.01 -1.08
N GLY A 29 0.91 -10.39 -1.29
CA GLY A 29 -0.19 -10.35 -0.33
C GLY A 29 0.07 -9.48 0.91
N VAL A 30 1.11 -8.63 0.88
CA VAL A 30 1.41 -7.67 1.95
C VAL A 30 0.32 -6.60 2.01
N TRP A 31 -0.16 -6.19 0.84
CA TRP A 31 -1.34 -5.33 0.71
C TRP A 31 -2.55 -6.18 0.40
N VAL A 32 -3.64 -5.93 1.14
CA VAL A 32 -4.87 -6.71 1.06
C VAL A 32 -5.93 -5.94 0.28
N GLU A 33 -6.61 -6.64 -0.62
CA GLU A 33 -7.73 -6.08 -1.38
C GLU A 33 -8.85 -5.64 -0.44
N SER A 34 -9.46 -4.50 -0.72
CA SER A 34 -10.42 -3.79 0.14
C SER A 34 -9.84 -3.16 1.43
N ARG A 35 -8.54 -3.30 1.70
CA ARG A 35 -7.85 -2.60 2.80
C ARG A 35 -6.89 -1.53 2.30
N GLN A 36 -5.85 -1.94 1.56
CA GLN A 36 -4.82 -1.03 1.05
C GLN A 36 -5.04 -0.67 -0.43
N TYR A 37 -5.72 -1.54 -1.17
CA TYR A 37 -6.03 -1.30 -2.57
C TYR A 37 -7.39 -1.91 -2.93
N ARG A 38 -7.99 -1.44 -4.02
CA ARG A 38 -9.19 -2.02 -4.64
C ARG A 38 -9.00 -2.19 -6.14
N ARG A 39 -9.59 -3.25 -6.67
CA ARG A 39 -9.78 -3.41 -8.12
C ARG A 39 -11.15 -2.83 -8.49
N ALA A 40 -11.14 -1.94 -9.47
CA ALA A 40 -12.36 -1.45 -10.06
C ALA A 40 -12.94 -2.52 -11.03
N PRO A 41 -14.23 -2.41 -11.41
CA PRO A 41 -14.88 -3.40 -12.27
C PRO A 41 -14.23 -3.55 -13.66
N ASP A 42 -13.48 -2.53 -14.09
CA ASP A 42 -12.70 -2.48 -15.33
C ASP A 42 -11.32 -3.16 -15.22
N GLY A 43 -10.98 -3.70 -14.04
CA GLY A 43 -9.68 -4.32 -13.77
C GLY A 43 -8.59 -3.32 -13.35
N CYS A 44 -8.90 -2.02 -13.24
CA CYS A 44 -7.92 -1.03 -12.80
C CYS A 44 -7.65 -1.12 -11.29
N ILE A 45 -6.39 -0.94 -10.90
CA ILE A 45 -5.97 -0.93 -9.49
C ILE A 45 -5.97 0.51 -8.96
N PHE A 46 -6.69 0.70 -7.85
CA PHE A 46 -6.71 1.92 -7.07
C PHE A 46 -6.14 1.66 -5.68
N ILE A 47 -5.26 2.53 -5.22
CA ILE A 47 -4.69 2.52 -3.87
C ILE A 47 -5.58 3.39 -2.97
N ASP A 48 -5.96 2.86 -1.81
CA ASP A 48 -6.66 3.63 -0.76
C ASP A 48 -5.60 4.33 0.10
N MET A 49 -5.53 5.66 0.02
CA MET A 49 -4.54 6.45 0.77
C MET A 49 -4.73 6.29 2.29
N GLU A 50 -5.98 6.24 2.78
CA GLU A 50 -6.25 6.03 4.20
C GLU A 50 -5.83 4.62 4.64
N GLY A 51 -6.06 3.63 3.78
CA GLY A 51 -5.66 2.25 4.02
C GLY A 51 -4.14 2.07 4.06
N PHE A 52 -3.44 2.81 3.20
CA PHE A 52 -1.99 2.91 3.20
C PHE A 52 -1.46 3.58 4.46
N GLU A 53 -2.01 4.73 4.87
CA GLU A 53 -1.61 5.43 6.10
C GLU A 53 -1.73 4.53 7.33
N LYS A 54 -2.88 3.87 7.51
CA LYS A 54 -3.10 2.90 8.60
C LYS A 54 -2.10 1.73 8.56
N TRP A 55 -1.74 1.28 7.35
CA TRP A 55 -0.75 0.23 7.18
C TRP A 55 0.66 0.70 7.57
N VAL A 56 1.05 1.92 7.19
CA VAL A 56 2.33 2.54 7.58
C VAL A 56 2.40 2.72 9.10
N GLU A 57 1.34 3.25 9.70
CA GLU A 57 1.25 3.42 11.16
C GLU A 57 1.32 2.08 11.89
N GLY A 58 0.70 1.03 11.35
CA GLY A 58 0.74 -0.33 11.87
C GLY A 58 2.09 -1.05 11.69
N GLN A 59 2.96 -0.59 10.78
CA GLN A 59 4.28 -1.22 10.56
C GLN A 59 5.24 -1.03 11.74
N LYS A 60 5.03 -0.03 12.62
CA LYS A 60 5.83 0.13 13.84
C LYS A 60 5.84 -1.12 14.74
N GLN A 61 4.83 -1.98 14.63
CA GLN A 61 4.75 -3.21 15.41
C GLN A 61 5.59 -4.36 14.82
N ALA A 62 5.77 -4.43 13.50
CA ALA A 62 6.44 -5.55 12.83
C ALA A 62 7.98 -5.42 12.80
N GLU A 63 8.51 -4.21 13.02
CA GLU A 63 9.96 -3.96 13.10
C GLU A 63 10.54 -4.34 14.47
N SER A 64 9.69 -4.40 15.52
CA SER A 64 10.08 -4.86 16.87
C SER A 64 10.33 -6.37 16.94
N ASP A 65 9.81 -7.16 16.00
CA ASP A 65 9.96 -8.62 15.98
C ASP A 65 11.21 -9.11 15.22
N ARG A 66 11.96 -8.22 14.57
CA ARG A 66 13.21 -8.56 13.86
C ARG A 66 14.49 -8.29 14.66
N VAL A 67 14.40 -7.59 15.78
CA VAL A 67 15.52 -7.44 16.74
C VAL A 67 15.41 -8.58 17.76
N GLY A 68 15.63 -9.80 17.29
CA GLY A 68 15.53 -11.01 18.12
C GLY A 68 16.40 -12.16 17.63
N ILE A 69 17.41 -11.87 16.81
CA ILE A 69 18.42 -12.87 16.42
C ILE A 69 19.76 -12.18 16.21
N ALA A 70 20.57 -12.22 17.29
CA ALA A 70 22.02 -12.18 17.41
C ALA A 70 22.44 -11.34 18.63
#